data_AF-A0A662QTS8-F1
#
_entry.id   AF-A0A662QTS8-F1
#
_cell.length_a   1.000
_cell.length_b   1.000
_cell.length_c   1.000
_cell.angle_alpha   90.00
_cell.angle_beta   90.00
_cell.angle_gamma   90.00
#
_symmetry.space_group_name_H-M   'P 1'
#
loop_
_entity.id
_entity.type
_entity.pdbx_description
1 polymer ?
#
loop_
_entity_poly.entity_id
_entity_poly.type
_entity_poly.pdbx_seq_one_letter_code
_entity_poly.pdbx_strand_id
1 'polypeptide(L)'
;MGACVLFVSGLNFDEFTISAGYVCKNYIKTLETTESMNEYIQMLELELKSRGFSGKTVKSYVFHVSCFLNHAGTESSKEDIQRYFVGLSERLDRRTVNLRISAVKFFYRQVLLKDFDIKYMKRPKRIPGVLTKEETVAILNQITNPKHTLLIETIYGCGLRVSEAVC
;
A
#
# COMPACT_ATOMS: atom_id res chain seq x y z
N MET A 1 -10.25 -40.03 12.38
CA MET A 1 -11.04 -38.97 11.72
C MET A 1 -10.23 -37.69 11.86
N GLY A 2 -9.75 -37.00 10.85
CA GLY A 2 -9.78 -37.11 9.40
C GLY A 2 -8.89 -35.95 8.93
N ALA A 3 -7.97 -36.24 8.03
CA ALA A 3 -6.86 -35.38 7.63
C ALA A 3 -7.30 -34.08 6.93
N CYS A 4 -6.46 -33.04 7.02
CA CYS A 4 -5.94 -32.37 5.82
C CYS A 4 -4.69 -31.55 6.18
N VAL A 5 -3.53 -32.18 5.99
CA VAL A 5 -2.21 -31.54 5.97
C VAL A 5 -1.84 -31.37 4.50
N LEU A 6 -1.59 -30.14 4.04
CA LEU A 6 -0.72 -29.74 2.92
C LEU A 6 -0.58 -28.20 3.03
N PHE A 7 0.47 -27.63 3.62
CA PHE A 7 1.84 -27.46 3.12
C PHE A 7 1.93 -26.90 1.69
N VAL A 8 2.03 -25.56 1.57
CA VAL A 8 2.79 -24.82 0.55
C VAL A 8 3.20 -23.48 1.20
N SER A 9 4.31 -23.39 1.93
CA SER A 9 5.64 -22.96 1.45
C SER A 9 5.62 -21.85 0.38
N GLY A 10 5.96 -20.63 0.78
CA GLY A 10 6.41 -19.57 -0.12
C GLY A 10 5.31 -18.71 -0.71
N LEU A 11 5.05 -17.56 -0.09
CA LEU A 11 4.46 -16.42 -0.80
C LEU A 11 5.34 -15.21 -0.54
N ASN A 12 6.16 -14.95 -1.56
CA ASN A 12 7.05 -13.81 -1.66
C ASN A 12 6.25 -12.52 -1.44
N PHE A 13 6.86 -11.59 -0.71
CA PHE A 13 6.29 -10.31 -0.31
C PHE A 13 5.90 -9.41 -1.51
N ASP A 14 6.33 -9.77 -2.72
CA ASP A 14 6.03 -9.07 -3.98
C ASP A 14 4.74 -9.53 -4.68
N GLU A 15 4.16 -10.69 -4.31
CA GLU A 15 2.92 -11.20 -4.93
C GLU A 15 1.63 -10.64 -4.31
N PHE A 16 1.68 -10.16 -3.06
CA PHE A 16 0.48 -9.62 -2.40
C PHE A 16 0.06 -8.26 -2.98
N THR A 17 0.98 -7.52 -3.61
CA THR A 17 0.68 -6.31 -4.38
C THR A 17 0.06 -6.61 -5.75
N ILE A 18 0.22 -7.82 -6.28
CA ILE A 18 -0.29 -8.20 -7.61
C ILE A 18 -1.74 -8.73 -7.51
N SER A 19 -2.09 -9.46 -6.45
CA SER A 19 -3.46 -9.95 -6.22
C SER A 19 -4.49 -8.82 -6.02
N ALA A 20 -4.12 -7.75 -5.31
CA ALA A 20 -4.97 -6.56 -5.20
C ALA A 20 -5.10 -5.80 -6.52
N GLY A 21 -4.10 -5.87 -7.41
CA GLY A 21 -4.10 -5.23 -8.73
C GLY A 21 -5.09 -5.85 -9.73
N TYR A 22 -5.35 -7.16 -9.64
CA TYR A 22 -6.30 -7.86 -10.52
C TYR A 22 -7.76 -7.68 -10.08
N VAL A 23 -8.02 -7.46 -8.78
CA VAL A 23 -9.36 -7.03 -8.33
C VAL A 23 -9.58 -5.54 -8.68
N CYS A 24 -8.51 -4.74 -8.74
CA CYS A 24 -8.61 -3.28 -8.91
C CYS A 24 -8.96 -2.79 -10.33
N LYS A 25 -8.70 -3.56 -11.41
CA LYS A 25 -9.11 -3.15 -12.76
C LYS A 25 -10.63 -3.25 -12.98
N ASN A 26 -11.28 -4.21 -12.32
CA ASN A 26 -12.71 -4.46 -12.51
C ASN A 26 -13.61 -3.60 -11.61
N TYR A 27 -13.07 -3.00 -10.53
CA TYR A 27 -13.86 -2.11 -9.66
C TYR A 27 -13.93 -0.65 -10.15
N ILE A 28 -13.32 -0.32 -11.29
CA ILE A 28 -13.43 1.00 -11.93
C ILE A 28 -14.79 1.17 -12.63
N LYS A 29 -15.53 0.08 -12.89
CA LYS A 29 -16.76 0.11 -13.70
C LYS A 29 -18.08 0.20 -12.92
N THR A 30 -18.05 0.22 -11.59
CA THR A 30 -19.28 0.22 -10.78
C THR A 30 -19.19 1.17 -9.61
N LEU A 31 -19.14 2.47 -9.87
CA LEU A 31 -19.54 3.47 -8.87
C LEU A 31 -20.23 4.62 -9.61
N GLU A 32 -21.56 4.62 -9.56
CA GLU A 32 -22.38 5.81 -9.80
C GLU A 32 -21.90 6.87 -8.79
N THR A 33 -20.98 7.71 -9.24
CA THR A 33 -20.33 8.69 -8.38
C THR A 33 -21.18 9.96 -8.48
N THR A 34 -21.80 10.37 -7.37
CA THR A 34 -22.46 11.68 -7.26
C THR A 34 -21.49 12.75 -7.74
N GLU A 35 -21.93 13.72 -8.56
CA GLU A 35 -21.03 14.73 -9.16
C GLU A 35 -20.12 15.42 -8.12
N SER A 36 -20.63 15.60 -6.90
CA SER A 36 -19.88 16.15 -5.77
C SER A 36 -18.65 15.33 -5.37
N MET A 37 -18.69 14.00 -5.42
CA MET A 37 -17.55 13.15 -5.04
C MET A 37 -16.40 13.27 -6.04
N ASN A 38 -16.71 13.44 -7.33
CA ASN A 38 -15.70 13.64 -8.37
C ASN A 38 -14.99 14.98 -8.24
N GLU A 39 -15.70 16.04 -7.84
CA GLU A 39 -15.13 17.36 -7.61
C GLU A 39 -14.08 17.33 -6.49
N TYR A 40 -14.40 16.69 -5.35
CA TYR A 40 -13.47 16.52 -4.23
C TYR A 40 -12.20 15.74 -4.61
N ILE A 41 -12.33 14.72 -5.46
CA ILE A 41 -11.19 13.93 -5.94
C ILE A 41 -10.30 14.78 -6.85
N GLN A 42 -10.88 15.60 -7.73
CA GLN A 42 -10.13 16.50 -8.60
C GLN A 42 -9.38 17.56 -7.80
N MET A 43 -10.03 18.18 -6.81
CA MET A 43 -9.37 19.13 -5.90
C MET A 43 -8.20 18.47 -5.15
N LEU A 44 -8.39 17.26 -4.64
CA LEU A 44 -7.33 16.49 -3.99
C LEU A 44 -6.15 16.24 -4.94
N GLU A 45 -6.42 15.86 -6.19
CA GLU A 45 -5.39 15.61 -7.19
C GLU A 45 -4.59 16.87 -7.54
N LEU A 46 -5.28 18.01 -7.68
CA LEU A 46 -4.65 19.31 -7.93
C LEU A 46 -3.74 19.72 -6.76
N GLU A 47 -4.22 19.60 -5.52
CA GLU A 47 -3.42 19.90 -4.32
C GLU A 47 -2.18 19.01 -4.20
N LEU A 48 -2.30 17.72 -4.52
CA LEU A 48 -1.17 16.80 -4.49
C LEU A 48 -0.15 17.10 -5.61
N LYS A 49 -0.62 17.48 -6.80
CA LYS A 49 0.26 17.88 -7.90
C LYS A 49 0.97 19.21 -7.61
N SER A 50 0.26 20.19 -7.05
CA SER A 50 0.81 21.50 -6.66
C SER A 50 2.00 21.37 -5.70
N ARG A 51 1.98 20.37 -4.81
CA ARG A 51 3.06 20.08 -3.84
C ARG A 51 4.20 19.23 -4.40
N GLY A 52 4.11 18.78 -5.65
CA GLY A 52 5.15 17.96 -6.29
C GLY A 52 5.16 16.49 -5.86
N PHE A 53 4.04 15.92 -5.43
CA PHE A 53 3.99 14.48 -5.15
C PHE A 53 4.17 13.63 -6.41
N SER A 54 4.84 12.48 -6.29
CA SER A 54 4.97 11.51 -7.39
C SER A 54 3.59 11.01 -7.84
N GLY A 55 3.42 10.77 -9.15
CA GLY A 55 2.17 10.24 -9.70
C GLY A 55 1.73 8.91 -9.08
N LYS A 56 2.67 8.09 -8.58
CA LYS A 56 2.35 6.86 -7.82
C LYS A 56 1.67 7.19 -6.48
N THR A 57 2.18 8.19 -5.77
CA THR A 57 1.63 8.66 -4.50
C THR A 57 0.27 9.32 -4.70
N VAL A 58 0.11 10.14 -5.74
CA VAL A 58 -1.19 10.76 -6.09
C VAL A 58 -2.27 9.70 -6.27
N LYS A 59 -2.01 8.69 -7.11
CA LYS A 59 -2.97 7.60 -7.36
C LYS A 59 -3.31 6.83 -6.08
N SER A 60 -2.32 6.53 -5.23
CA SER A 60 -2.53 5.85 -3.96
C SER A 60 -3.42 6.67 -3.01
N TYR A 61 -3.21 7.99 -2.93
CA TYR A 61 -3.99 8.86 -2.07
C TYR A 61 -5.44 8.98 -2.57
N VAL A 62 -5.62 9.22 -3.87
CA VAL A 62 -6.95 9.28 -4.50
C VAL A 62 -7.73 7.99 -4.25
N PHE A 63 -7.09 6.83 -4.43
CA PHE A 63 -7.70 5.53 -4.18
C PHE A 63 -8.13 5.34 -2.72
N HIS A 64 -7.26 5.71 -1.76
CA HIS A 64 -7.59 5.53 -0.35
C HIS A 64 -8.69 6.48 0.12
N VAL A 65 -8.75 7.70 -0.43
CA VAL A 65 -9.79 8.68 -0.13
C VAL A 65 -11.11 8.27 -0.78
N SER A 66 -11.13 7.80 -2.03
CA SER A 66 -12.36 7.33 -2.67
C SER A 66 -12.97 6.13 -1.94
N CYS A 67 -12.15 5.16 -1.52
CA CYS A 67 -12.62 4.05 -0.67
C CYS A 67 -13.17 4.51 0.68
N PHE A 68 -12.66 5.61 1.23
CA PHE A 68 -13.15 6.18 2.49
C PHE A 68 -14.48 6.90 2.27
N LEU A 69 -14.58 7.77 1.25
CA LEU A 69 -15.79 8.51 0.91
C LEU A 69 -16.95 7.57 0.58
N ASN A 70 -16.69 6.47 -0.13
CA ASN A 70 -17.69 5.46 -0.43
C ASN A 70 -18.24 4.74 0.81
N HIS A 71 -17.48 4.70 1.91
CA HIS A 71 -17.90 4.02 3.13
C HIS A 71 -18.54 4.97 4.15
N ALA A 72 -17.97 6.16 4.33
CA ALA A 72 -18.29 7.06 5.43
C ALA A 72 -19.08 8.31 4.99
N GLY A 73 -19.16 8.60 3.69
CA GLY A 73 -19.71 9.84 3.16
C GLY A 73 -18.82 11.06 3.43
N THR A 74 -19.29 12.25 3.06
CA THR A 74 -18.57 13.53 3.25
C THR A 74 -18.67 14.11 4.65
N GLU A 75 -19.70 13.75 5.41
CA GLU A 75 -20.02 14.34 6.72
C GLU A 75 -19.89 13.32 7.85
N SER A 76 -18.70 12.74 8.01
CA SER A 76 -18.44 11.79 9.10
C SER A 76 -17.89 12.53 10.34
N SER A 77 -18.39 12.17 11.53
CA SER A 77 -17.84 12.69 12.77
C SER A 77 -16.45 12.09 13.06
N LYS A 78 -15.66 12.72 13.94
CA LYS A 78 -14.35 12.24 14.36
C LYS A 78 -14.41 10.79 14.88
N GLU A 79 -15.48 10.47 15.61
CA GLU A 79 -15.74 9.16 16.21
C GLU A 79 -16.02 8.09 15.14
N ASP A 80 -16.74 8.44 14.08
CA ASP A 80 -17.06 7.52 12.98
C ASP A 80 -15.82 7.15 12.19
N ILE A 81 -14.95 8.13 11.98
CA ILE A 81 -13.70 7.93 11.26
C ILE A 81 -12.73 7.07 12.08
N GLN A 82 -12.70 7.27 13.41
CA GLN A 82 -11.93 6.38 14.28
C GLN A 82 -12.49 4.95 14.27
N ARG A 83 -13.81 4.77 14.35
CA ARG A 83 -14.46 3.46 14.24
C ARG A 83 -14.13 2.76 12.92
N TYR A 84 -14.13 3.51 11.81
CA TYR A 84 -13.72 3.00 10.52
C TYR A 84 -12.30 2.44 10.54
N PHE A 85 -11.32 3.21 11.01
CA PHE A 85 -9.92 2.76 11.04
C PHE A 85 -9.67 1.62 12.01
N VAL A 86 -10.42 1.53 13.10
CA VAL A 86 -10.39 0.38 14.02
C VAL A 86 -10.87 -0.89 13.31
N GLY A 87 -12.03 -0.85 12.63
CA GLY A 87 -12.52 -2.00 11.87
C GLY A 87 -11.58 -2.43 10.74
N LEU A 88 -10.88 -1.48 10.11
CA LEU A 88 -9.86 -1.77 9.10
C LEU A 88 -8.63 -2.47 9.69
N SER A 89 -8.27 -2.17 10.93
CA SER A 89 -7.08 -2.73 11.58
C SER A 89 -7.19 -4.21 11.92
N GLU A 90 -8.42 -4.73 11.97
CA GLU A 90 -8.67 -6.17 12.14
C GLU A 90 -8.35 -6.97 10.88
N ARG A 91 -8.40 -6.32 9.71
CA ARG A 91 -8.25 -6.97 8.39
C ARG A 91 -6.94 -6.61 7.68
N LEU A 92 -6.33 -5.48 8.02
CA LEU A 92 -5.17 -4.91 7.32
C LEU A 92 -4.01 -4.65 8.27
N ASP A 93 -2.78 -4.74 7.74
CA ASP A 93 -1.60 -4.38 8.50
C ASP A 93 -1.61 -2.89 8.92
N ARG A 94 -1.07 -2.62 10.11
CA ARG A 94 -1.00 -1.27 10.69
C ARG A 94 -0.22 -0.29 9.80
N ARG A 95 0.70 -0.78 8.95
CA ARG A 95 1.38 0.04 7.94
C ARG A 95 0.38 0.60 6.94
N THR A 96 -0.44 -0.26 6.37
CA THR A 96 -1.47 0.08 5.38
C THR A 96 -2.53 0.99 6.00
N VAL A 97 -3.00 0.68 7.22
CA VAL A 97 -3.98 1.53 7.91
C VAL A 97 -3.43 2.95 8.13
N ASN A 98 -2.18 3.09 8.58
CA ASN A 98 -1.57 4.40 8.77
C ASN A 98 -1.37 5.17 7.45
N LEU A 99 -1.14 4.49 6.32
CA LEU A 99 -1.11 5.14 5.01
C LEU A 99 -2.48 5.74 4.65
N ARG A 100 -3.54 4.98 4.91
CA ARG A 100 -4.92 5.44 4.71
C ARG A 100 -5.28 6.61 5.64
N ILE A 101 -4.86 6.55 6.91
CA ILE A 101 -5.02 7.66 7.87
C ILE A 101 -4.33 8.92 7.35
N SER A 102 -3.10 8.82 6.84
CA SER A 102 -2.40 9.98 6.27
C SER A 102 -3.10 10.57 5.04
N ALA A 103 -3.64 9.73 4.15
CA ALA A 103 -4.39 10.19 2.98
C ALA A 103 -5.68 10.92 3.38
N VAL A 104 -6.44 10.35 4.33
CA VAL A 104 -7.66 10.98 4.85
C VAL A 104 -7.35 12.26 5.62
N LYS A 105 -6.30 12.28 6.45
CA LYS A 105 -5.86 13.50 7.15
C LYS A 105 -5.48 14.62 6.18
N PHE A 106 -4.81 14.27 5.08
CA PHE A 106 -4.48 15.23 4.02
C PHE A 106 -5.74 15.80 3.37
N PHE A 107 -6.71 14.94 3.04
CA PHE A 107 -8.00 15.35 2.47
C PHE A 107 -8.76 16.31 3.39
N TYR A 108 -8.93 15.99 4.68
CA TYR A 108 -9.64 16.86 5.61
C TYR A 108 -8.94 18.21 5.83
N ARG A 109 -7.61 18.21 5.86
CA ARG A 109 -6.83 19.43 6.12
C ARG A 109 -6.77 20.36 4.91
N GLN A 110 -6.66 19.82 3.70
CA GLN A 110 -6.41 20.62 2.50
C GLN A 110 -7.67 20.89 1.68
N VAL A 111 -8.59 19.92 1.61
CA VAL A 111 -9.82 20.06 0.80
C VAL A 111 -10.95 20.62 1.65
N LEU A 112 -11.14 20.08 2.86
CA LEU A 112 -12.22 20.52 3.77
C LEU A 112 -11.81 21.65 4.72
N LEU A 113 -10.52 22.02 4.76
CA LEU A 113 -9.95 23.04 5.64
C LEU A 113 -10.36 22.88 7.12
N LYS A 114 -10.57 21.64 7.58
CA LYS A 114 -10.97 21.32 8.96
C LYS A 114 -9.77 20.77 9.74
N ASP A 115 -9.62 21.23 10.98
CA ASP A 115 -8.62 20.68 11.89
C ASP A 115 -9.03 19.27 12.35
N PHE A 116 -8.33 18.29 11.78
CA PHE A 116 -8.60 16.89 11.95
C PHE A 116 -7.35 16.17 12.43
N ASP A 117 -7.35 15.80 13.72
CA ASP A 117 -6.24 15.06 14.32
C ASP A 117 -6.69 13.65 14.74
N ILE A 118 -6.25 12.67 13.98
CA ILE A 118 -6.34 11.24 14.32
C ILE A 118 -4.96 10.75 14.73
N LYS A 119 -4.92 10.03 15.85
CA LYS A 119 -3.70 9.35 16.30
C LYS A 119 -3.39 8.15 15.40
N TYR A 120 -2.14 8.06 14.98
CA TYR A 120 -1.64 6.89 14.26
C TYR A 120 -1.67 5.63 15.13
N MET A 121 -1.91 4.49 14.49
CA MET A 121 -1.84 3.21 15.19
C MET A 121 -0.38 2.82 15.44
N LYS A 122 -0.07 2.39 16.67
CA LYS A 122 1.28 1.96 17.06
C LYS A 122 1.68 0.73 16.23
N ARG A 123 2.74 0.89 15.43
CA ARG A 123 3.31 -0.21 14.65
C ARG A 123 4.25 -1.03 15.53
N PRO A 124 4.16 -2.38 15.54
CA PRO A 124 5.20 -3.19 16.14
C PRO A 124 6.48 -3.00 15.32
N LYS A 125 7.59 -2.66 15.99
CA LYS A 125 8.89 -2.59 15.33
C LYS A 125 9.33 -4.02 15.01
N ARG A 126 9.23 -4.42 13.74
CA ARG A 126 9.81 -5.68 13.25
C ARG A 126 11.18 -5.36 12.67
N ILE A 127 12.20 -6.04 13.19
CA ILE A 127 13.51 -6.07 12.55
C ILE A 127 13.36 -7.01 11.36
N PRO A 128 13.62 -6.57 10.12
CA PRO A 128 13.58 -7.46 8.97
C PRO A 128 14.60 -8.60 9.18
N GLY A 129 14.18 -9.84 8.91
CA GLY A 129 15.11 -10.95 8.87
C GLY A 129 16.16 -10.69 7.79
N VAL A 130 17.43 -10.73 8.17
CA VAL A 130 18.55 -10.62 7.23
C VAL A 130 18.98 -12.02 6.84
N LEU A 131 19.27 -12.22 5.56
CA LEU A 131 19.83 -13.46 5.06
C LEU A 131 21.26 -13.62 5.58
N THR A 132 21.60 -14.84 5.99
CA THR A 132 22.97 -15.24 6.28
C THR A 132 23.77 -15.40 4.98
N LYS A 133 25.10 -15.46 5.08
CA LYS A 133 25.97 -15.62 3.91
C LYS A 133 25.70 -16.96 3.22
N GLU A 134 25.47 -17.99 4.02
CA GLU A 134 25.21 -19.36 3.58
C GLU A 134 23.88 -19.44 2.81
N GLU A 135 22.81 -18.81 3.32
CA GLU A 135 21.53 -18.72 2.62
C GLU A 135 21.64 -17.95 1.30
N THR A 136 22.44 -16.88 1.27
CA THR A 136 22.64 -16.08 0.06
C THR A 136 23.34 -16.90 -1.04
N VAL A 137 24.37 -17.67 -0.68
CA VAL A 137 25.06 -18.58 -1.62
C VAL A 137 24.13 -19.70 -2.08
N ALA A 138 23.32 -20.26 -1.18
CA ALA A 138 22.35 -21.29 -1.52
C ALA A 138 21.30 -20.79 -2.54
N ILE A 139 20.86 -19.53 -2.42
CA ILE A 139 19.94 -18.90 -3.37
C ILE A 139 20.62 -18.72 -4.74
N LEU A 140 21.84 -18.19 -4.78
CA LEU A 140 22.59 -17.96 -6.02
C LEU A 140 22.80 -19.26 -6.81
N ASN A 141 23.10 -20.37 -6.12
CA ASN A 141 23.33 -21.67 -6.75
C ASN A 141 22.06 -22.33 -7.32
N GLN A 142 20.87 -21.95 -6.87
CA GLN A 142 19.60 -22.50 -7.38
C GLN A 142 19.11 -21.80 -8.66
N ILE A 143 19.69 -20.64 -9.01
CA ILE A 143 19.25 -19.86 -10.16
C ILE A 143 19.83 -20.47 -11.44
N THR A 144 18.94 -21.00 -12.28
CA THR A 144 19.34 -21.66 -13.54
C THR A 144 19.64 -20.67 -14.67
N ASN A 145 19.10 -19.44 -14.60
CA ASN A 145 19.25 -18.44 -15.65
C ASN A 145 20.46 -17.53 -15.37
N PRO A 146 21.51 -17.55 -16.22
CA PRO A 146 22.74 -16.82 -15.97
C PRO A 146 22.55 -15.29 -15.91
N LYS A 147 21.51 -14.74 -16.56
CA LYS A 147 21.20 -13.30 -16.49
C LYS A 147 20.76 -12.87 -15.09
N HIS A 148 19.98 -13.70 -14.41
CA HIS A 148 19.51 -13.41 -13.06
C HIS A 148 20.61 -13.58 -12.02
N THR A 149 21.48 -14.59 -12.20
CA THR A 149 22.66 -14.79 -11.35
C THR A 149 23.57 -13.55 -11.35
N LEU A 150 23.96 -13.09 -12.56
CA LEU A 150 24.81 -11.91 -12.71
C LEU A 150 24.18 -10.65 -12.08
N LEU A 151 22.87 -10.46 -12.28
CA LEU A 151 22.14 -9.33 -11.73
C LEU A 151 22.19 -9.31 -10.19
N ILE A 152 21.91 -10.45 -9.55
CA ILE A 152 21.88 -10.56 -8.09
C ILE A 152 23.28 -10.43 -7.50
N GLU A 153 24.30 -11.03 -8.13
CA GLU A 153 25.70 -10.86 -7.72
C GLU A 153 26.14 -9.40 -7.79
N THR A 154 25.75 -8.68 -8.84
CA THR A 154 26.05 -7.25 -8.99
C THR A 154 25.34 -6.41 -7.93
N ILE A 155 24.05 -6.69 -7.68
CA ILE A 155 23.27 -6.02 -6.61
C ILE A 155 23.91 -6.28 -5.25
N TYR A 156 24.29 -7.52 -4.97
CA TYR A 156 24.88 -7.91 -3.69
C TYR A 156 26.29 -7.33 -3.50
N GLY A 157 27.13 -7.35 -4.54
CA GLY A 157 28.50 -6.84 -4.49
C GLY A 157 28.59 -5.32 -4.46
N CYS A 158 27.70 -4.62 -5.18
CA CYS A 158 27.71 -3.15 -5.28
C CYS A 158 26.69 -2.47 -4.35
N GLY A 159 25.78 -3.21 -3.73
CA GLY A 159 24.73 -2.65 -2.87
C GLY A 159 23.69 -1.80 -3.62
N LEU A 160 23.49 -2.08 -4.91
CA LEU A 160 22.59 -1.30 -5.78
C LEU A 160 21.13 -1.54 -5.43
N ARG A 161 20.28 -0.53 -5.66
CA ARG A 161 18.83 -0.77 -5.63
C ARG A 161 18.39 -1.55 -6.87
N VAL A 162 17.36 -2.37 -6.74
CA VAL A 162 16.81 -3.16 -7.87
C VAL A 162 16.45 -2.26 -9.06
N SER A 163 15.94 -1.06 -8.81
CA SER A 163 15.60 -0.08 -9.84
C SER A 163 16.81 0.52 -10.57
N GLU A 164 18.01 0.44 -10.00
CA GLU A 164 19.26 0.92 -10.60
C GLU A 164 19.95 -0.21 -11.38
N ALA A 165 19.79 -1.46 -10.94
CA ALA A 165 20.35 -2.63 -11.60
C ALA A 165 19.54 -3.09 -12.82
N VAL A 166 18.23 -2.81 -12.82
CA VAL A 166 17.33 -3.06 -13.95
C VAL A 166 17.10 -1.72 -14.66
N CYS A 167 18.10 -1.27 -15.42
CA CYS A 167 18.00 -0.12 -16.31
C CYS A 167 17.77 -0.56 -17.75
#